data_AF-A0A954MYB3-F1
#
_entry.id   AF-A0A954MYB3-F1
#
_cell.length_a   1.000
_cell.length_b   1.000
_cell.length_c   1.000
_cell.angle_alpha   90.00
_cell.angle_beta   90.00
_cell.angle_gamma   90.00
#
_symmetry.space_group_name_H-M   'P 1'
#
loop_
_entity.id
_entity.type
_entity.pdbx_description
1 polymer ?
#
loop_
_entity_poly.entity_id
_entity_poly.type
_entity_poly.pdbx_seq_one_letter_code
_entity_poly.pdbx_strand_id
1 'polypeptide(L)'
;MPEPIKPHPLNVIGDYYVEDGCCTSCDVPRIEAPDLFDMTSKPDCHCYVKKQPNTPEETERMLATIRHAEFDCIRYRGMDPAIFTRISAANGHHDACDHEPPPEAELGFRTHVTFRFPDSEITQPSVLAIQFRKFLKARFERLRKGMVGEMGGTVAHLYRLKWRWWPPPDSVVFRFGSSSWETIRFEVLASDSHTIHVFFDDTTIFPFPNLIAEWIKTLPGIQDIRWYTQKGWTTTGTWHASYY
;
A
#
# COMPACT_ATOMS: atom_id res chain seq x y z
N MET A 1 17.65 19.81 4.00
CA MET A 1 17.65 18.71 3.01
C MET A 1 17.89 17.44 3.81
N PRO A 2 17.08 16.38 3.67
CA PRO A 2 17.40 15.11 4.33
C PRO A 2 18.77 14.63 3.84
N GLU A 3 19.52 13.97 4.73
CA GLU A 3 20.79 13.38 4.36
C GLU A 3 20.58 12.30 3.28
N PRO A 4 21.54 12.14 2.35
CA PRO A 4 21.44 11.13 1.32
C PRO A 4 21.41 9.74 1.93
N ILE A 5 20.47 8.90 1.48
CA ILE A 5 20.30 7.54 1.96
C ILE A 5 21.56 6.75 1.66
N LYS A 6 22.16 6.16 2.71
CA LYS A 6 23.44 5.45 2.60
C LYS A 6 23.22 3.94 2.73
N PRO A 7 23.77 3.11 1.84
CA PRO A 7 23.75 1.66 2.01
C PRO A 7 24.64 1.21 3.17
N HIS A 8 24.18 0.21 3.93
CA HIS A 8 25.02 -0.46 4.92
C HIS A 8 26.30 -1.02 4.24
N PRO A 9 27.50 -0.88 4.85
CA PRO A 9 28.78 -1.21 4.21
C PRO A 9 28.96 -2.67 3.76
N LEU A 10 28.25 -3.60 4.41
CA LEU A 10 28.31 -5.03 4.07
C LEU A 10 27.34 -5.44 2.96
N ASN A 11 26.48 -4.54 2.47
CA ASN A 11 25.67 -4.86 1.31
C ASN A 11 26.58 -5.20 0.13
N VAL A 12 26.28 -6.29 -0.57
CA VAL A 12 26.91 -6.54 -1.87
C VAL A 12 26.46 -5.48 -2.87
N ILE A 13 27.35 -5.14 -3.80
CA ILE A 13 27.07 -4.18 -4.86
C ILE A 13 25.90 -4.70 -5.71
N GLY A 14 24.94 -3.82 -5.98
CA GLY A 14 23.80 -4.09 -6.85
C GLY A 14 22.58 -3.23 -6.53
N ASP A 15 21.47 -3.58 -7.16
CA ASP A 15 20.25 -2.79 -7.16
C ASP A 15 19.52 -2.81 -5.82
N TYR A 16 19.58 -3.93 -5.09
CA TYR A 16 18.96 -4.04 -3.78
C TYR A 16 19.96 -3.80 -2.65
N TYR A 17 19.55 -3.09 -1.60
CA TYR A 17 20.39 -2.86 -0.43
C TYR A 17 19.57 -2.59 0.82
N VAL A 18 20.18 -2.78 2.00
CA VAL A 18 19.62 -2.28 3.27
C VAL A 18 20.27 -0.94 3.62
N GLU A 19 19.45 0.06 3.90
CA GLU A 19 19.90 1.37 4.40
C GLU A 19 20.64 1.24 5.73
N ASP A 20 21.77 1.96 5.84
CA ASP A 20 22.65 2.02 7.00
C ASP A 20 21.94 2.72 8.17
N GLY A 21 21.80 2.03 9.31
CA GLY A 21 21.18 2.58 10.51
C GLY A 21 19.65 2.52 10.54
N CYS A 22 19.00 1.99 9.50
CA CYS A 22 17.54 1.83 9.48
C CYS A 22 17.07 0.52 10.15
N CYS A 23 17.91 -0.52 10.13
CA CYS A 23 17.51 -1.87 10.54
C CYS A 23 17.07 -1.94 12.03
N THR A 24 15.92 -2.58 12.27
CA THR A 24 15.35 -2.80 13.61
C THR A 24 15.53 -4.23 14.13
N SER A 25 16.31 -5.08 13.44
CA SER A 25 16.47 -6.51 13.78
C SER A 25 15.15 -7.30 13.84
N CYS A 26 14.20 -7.02 12.93
CA CYS A 26 12.88 -7.68 12.89
C CYS A 26 12.89 -9.13 12.36
N ASP A 27 14.05 -9.64 11.93
CA ASP A 27 14.26 -10.98 11.35
C ASP A 27 13.51 -11.32 10.05
N VAL A 28 12.58 -10.48 9.58
CA VAL A 28 11.86 -10.68 8.31
C VAL A 28 12.80 -11.03 7.14
N PRO A 29 13.94 -10.34 6.92
CA PRO A 29 14.82 -10.68 5.80
C PRO A 29 15.44 -12.07 5.88
N ARG A 30 15.71 -12.57 7.09
CA ARG A 30 16.28 -13.91 7.30
C ARG A 30 15.22 -15.01 7.17
N ILE A 31 13.94 -14.69 7.37
CA ILE A 31 12.83 -15.63 7.23
C ILE A 31 12.40 -15.72 5.77
N GLU A 32 12.18 -14.57 5.12
CA GLU A 32 11.66 -14.49 3.75
C GLU A 32 12.71 -14.87 2.70
N ALA A 33 13.97 -14.47 2.89
CA ALA A 33 15.04 -14.65 1.92
C ALA A 33 16.41 -14.92 2.58
N PRO A 34 16.55 -16.04 3.34
CA PRO A 34 17.77 -16.37 4.10
C PRO A 34 19.05 -16.47 3.26
N ASP A 35 18.90 -16.77 1.97
CA ASP A 35 19.99 -16.86 1.00
C ASP A 35 20.43 -15.51 0.44
N LEU A 36 19.57 -14.49 0.52
CA LEU A 36 19.85 -13.13 0.01
C LEU A 36 20.30 -12.17 1.12
N PHE A 37 19.85 -12.38 2.35
CA PHE A 37 20.15 -11.51 3.49
C PHE A 37 20.97 -12.21 4.55
N ASP A 38 21.75 -11.42 5.29
CA ASP A 38 22.41 -11.84 6.51
C ASP A 38 22.36 -10.73 7.55
N MET A 39 22.85 -11.00 8.75
CA MET A 39 22.87 -10.03 9.85
C MET A 39 24.25 -9.97 10.49
N THR A 40 24.69 -8.77 10.85
CA THR A 40 25.93 -8.61 11.61
C THR A 40 25.79 -9.22 13.00
N SER A 41 26.94 -9.62 13.57
CA SER A 41 26.97 -10.09 14.96
C SER A 41 26.76 -8.93 15.93
N LYS A 42 26.43 -9.26 17.18
CA LYS A 42 26.37 -8.28 18.27
C LYS A 42 27.71 -7.52 18.41
N PRO A 43 27.69 -6.22 18.79
CA PRO A 43 26.52 -5.47 19.27
C PRO A 43 25.66 -4.81 18.18
N ASP A 44 26.16 -4.72 16.94
CA ASP A 44 25.56 -3.87 15.91
C ASP A 44 24.25 -4.42 15.30
N CYS A 45 24.06 -5.75 15.29
CA CYS A 45 22.85 -6.46 14.81
C CYS A 45 22.10 -5.72 13.68
N HIS A 46 22.72 -5.68 12.50
CA HIS A 46 22.20 -4.97 11.34
C HIS A 46 22.08 -5.91 10.15
N CYS A 47 20.91 -5.95 9.52
CA CYS A 47 20.70 -6.74 8.30
C CYS A 47 21.42 -6.12 7.10
N TYR A 48 21.86 -6.95 6.16
CA TYR A 48 22.41 -6.49 4.89
C TYR A 48 22.10 -7.50 3.78
N VAL A 49 22.06 -7.03 2.54
CA VAL A 49 21.96 -7.87 1.35
C VAL A 49 23.33 -8.54 1.15
N LYS A 50 23.43 -9.84 1.39
CA LYS A 50 24.65 -10.63 1.14
C LYS A 50 24.75 -11.18 -0.29
N LYS A 51 23.63 -11.19 -1.03
CA LYS A 51 23.56 -11.68 -2.41
C LYS A 51 22.42 -10.96 -3.15
N GLN A 52 22.71 -10.47 -4.36
CA GLN A 52 21.67 -9.95 -5.26
C GLN A 52 20.87 -11.13 -5.87
N PRO A 53 19.54 -10.99 -6.07
CA PRO A 53 18.77 -12.02 -6.74
C PRO A 53 19.23 -12.16 -8.21
N ASN A 54 19.40 -13.39 -8.67
CA ASN A 54 19.77 -13.73 -10.05
C ASN A 54 18.77 -14.66 -10.73
N THR A 55 17.77 -15.17 -9.99
CA THR A 55 16.66 -15.96 -10.56
C THR A 55 15.31 -15.27 -10.29
N PRO A 56 14.25 -15.59 -11.07
CA PRO A 56 12.90 -15.09 -10.80
C PRO A 56 12.42 -15.40 -9.38
N GLU A 57 12.71 -16.59 -8.86
CA GLU A 57 12.30 -17.02 -7.51
C GLU A 57 13.05 -16.24 -6.41
N GLU A 58 14.34 -15.98 -6.61
CA GLU A 58 15.11 -15.10 -5.71
C GLU A 58 14.54 -13.68 -5.73
N THR A 59 14.17 -13.18 -6.91
CA THR A 59 13.57 -11.85 -7.06
C THR A 59 12.22 -11.76 -6.35
N GLU A 60 11.39 -12.80 -6.44
CA GLU A 60 10.12 -12.85 -5.69
C GLU A 60 10.34 -12.82 -4.18
N ARG A 61 11.32 -13.57 -3.65
CA ARG A 61 11.67 -13.55 -2.22
C ARG A 61 12.22 -12.18 -1.78
N MET A 62 13.04 -11.54 -2.60
CA MET A 62 13.52 -10.17 -2.36
C MET A 62 12.34 -9.18 -2.23
N LEU A 63 11.40 -9.23 -3.17
CA LEU A 63 10.21 -8.37 -3.15
C LEU A 63 9.24 -8.71 -2.02
N ALA A 64 9.12 -9.99 -1.64
CA ALA A 64 8.37 -10.41 -0.45
C ALA A 64 8.97 -9.82 0.82
N THR A 65 10.30 -9.78 0.89
CA THR A 65 10.99 -9.17 2.03
C THR A 65 10.71 -7.68 2.11
N ILE A 66 10.79 -6.95 0.99
CA ILE A 66 10.41 -5.52 0.93
C ILE A 66 8.96 -5.31 1.39
N ARG A 67 8.03 -6.19 0.99
CA ARG A 67 6.61 -6.14 1.39
C ARG A 67 6.36 -6.36 2.87
N HIS A 68 7.13 -7.24 3.50
CA HIS A 68 6.88 -7.69 4.87
C HIS A 68 7.76 -6.97 5.89
N ALA A 69 8.77 -6.22 5.46
CA ALA A 69 9.58 -5.41 6.35
C ALA A 69 8.71 -4.34 7.04
N GLU A 70 8.91 -4.17 8.35
CA GLU A 70 8.15 -3.22 9.16
C GLU A 70 8.42 -1.75 8.79
N PHE A 71 9.59 -1.51 8.19
CA PHE A 71 10.08 -0.22 7.75
C PHE A 71 10.68 -0.36 6.35
N ASP A 72 10.69 0.72 5.56
CA ASP A 72 11.23 0.75 4.19
C ASP A 72 12.77 0.79 4.16
N CYS A 73 13.42 0.01 5.04
CA CYS A 73 14.88 -0.08 5.15
C CYS A 73 15.52 -0.86 4.00
N ILE A 74 14.76 -1.70 3.31
CA ILE A 74 15.23 -2.47 2.16
C ILE A 74 14.84 -1.70 0.92
N ARG A 75 15.84 -1.28 0.17
CA ARG A 75 15.70 -0.30 -0.90
C ARG A 75 16.11 -0.86 -2.24
N TYR A 76 15.57 -0.27 -3.29
CA TYR A 76 15.85 -0.57 -4.68
C TYR A 76 16.36 0.68 -5.39
N ARG A 77 17.58 0.61 -5.92
CA ARG A 77 18.21 1.67 -6.72
C ARG A 77 18.39 1.33 -8.19
N GLY A 78 17.84 0.19 -8.62
CA GLY A 78 17.86 -0.19 -10.02
C GLY A 78 16.88 0.64 -10.85
N MET A 79 16.88 0.40 -12.15
CA MET A 79 16.05 1.12 -13.14
C MET A 79 15.11 0.18 -13.91
N ASP A 80 14.93 -1.07 -13.49
CA ASP A 80 14.08 -2.04 -14.18
C ASP A 80 12.59 -1.69 -14.02
N PRO A 81 11.88 -1.31 -15.11
CA PRO A 81 10.46 -0.96 -15.04
C PRO A 81 9.58 -2.05 -14.42
N ALA A 82 9.91 -3.34 -14.65
CA ALA A 82 9.14 -4.45 -14.12
C ALA A 82 9.27 -4.56 -12.58
N ILE A 83 10.42 -4.19 -12.03
CA ILE A 83 10.62 -4.14 -10.58
C ILE A 83 9.86 -2.97 -9.97
N PHE A 84 9.89 -1.78 -10.60
CA PHE A 84 9.05 -0.64 -10.20
C PHE A 84 7.57 -1.00 -10.15
N THR A 85 7.05 -1.66 -11.18
CA THR A 85 5.67 -2.16 -11.22
C THR A 85 5.37 -3.10 -10.06
N ARG A 86 6.28 -4.00 -9.71
CA ARG A 86 6.07 -4.99 -8.64
C ARG A 86 6.16 -4.39 -7.25
N ILE A 87 7.11 -3.48 -7.01
CA ILE A 87 7.25 -2.75 -5.72
C ILE A 87 6.05 -1.81 -5.51
N SER A 88 5.59 -1.12 -6.56
CA SER A 88 4.39 -0.27 -6.47
C SER A 88 3.10 -1.07 -6.29
N ALA A 89 2.98 -2.26 -6.89
CA ALA A 89 1.85 -3.18 -6.67
C ALA A 89 1.80 -3.76 -5.25
N ALA A 90 2.95 -3.81 -4.59
CA ALA A 90 3.19 -4.33 -3.26
C ALA A 90 2.74 -3.32 -2.20
N ASN A 91 1.44 -3.04 -2.11
CA ASN A 91 0.88 -2.05 -1.18
C ASN A 91 1.46 -0.63 -1.31
N GLY A 92 2.21 -0.33 -2.37
CA GLY A 92 2.80 0.96 -2.74
C GLY A 92 4.05 1.38 -1.93
N HIS A 93 4.97 0.44 -1.68
CA HIS A 93 6.34 0.71 -1.20
C HIS A 93 7.20 1.49 -2.21
N HIS A 94 6.63 2.46 -2.92
CA HIS A 94 7.36 3.30 -3.88
C HIS A 94 8.52 4.05 -3.20
N ASP A 95 8.37 4.43 -1.93
CA ASP A 95 9.41 5.12 -1.16
C ASP A 95 10.65 4.24 -0.90
N ALA A 96 10.52 2.92 -1.10
CA ALA A 96 11.65 2.00 -1.11
C ALA A 96 12.51 2.13 -2.38
N CYS A 97 12.04 2.83 -3.42
CA CYS A 97 12.81 3.09 -4.64
C CYS A 97 13.58 4.41 -4.53
N ASP A 98 14.85 4.43 -4.93
CA ASP A 98 15.69 5.64 -4.91
C ASP A 98 15.47 6.56 -6.12
N HIS A 99 14.88 6.02 -7.17
CA HIS A 99 14.65 6.72 -8.43
C HIS A 99 13.16 6.84 -8.69
N GLU A 100 12.79 7.88 -9.43
CA GLU A 100 11.45 7.96 -10.01
C GLU A 100 11.24 6.82 -11.02
N PRO A 101 10.02 6.27 -11.09
CA PRO A 101 9.72 5.19 -11.98
C PRO A 101 9.88 5.65 -13.43
N PRO A 102 10.57 4.87 -14.27
CA PRO A 102 10.71 5.21 -15.68
C PRO A 102 9.32 5.21 -16.37
N PRO A 103 9.13 5.93 -17.48
CA PRO A 103 7.83 6.02 -18.17
C PRO A 103 7.22 4.68 -18.58
N GLU A 104 8.06 3.67 -18.79
CA GLU A 104 7.66 2.29 -19.12
C GLU A 104 7.14 1.50 -17.92
N ALA A 105 7.41 1.96 -16.69
CA ALA A 105 6.94 1.29 -15.48
C ALA A 105 5.44 1.50 -15.32
N GLU A 106 4.69 0.42 -15.38
CA GLU A 106 3.28 0.44 -15.02
C GLU A 106 3.17 0.41 -13.51
N LEU A 107 3.02 1.57 -12.88
CA LEU A 107 2.88 1.62 -11.44
C LEU A 107 1.61 0.84 -11.03
N GLY A 108 1.80 -0.22 -10.26
CA GLY A 108 0.79 -1.19 -9.86
C GLY A 108 -0.20 -0.65 -8.83
N PHE A 109 -0.41 0.66 -8.77
CA PHE A 109 -1.36 1.28 -7.85
C PHE A 109 -2.74 0.68 -8.09
N ARG A 110 -3.23 -0.02 -7.07
CA ARG A 110 -4.54 -0.68 -7.10
C ARG A 110 -5.62 0.38 -6.96
N THR A 111 -5.94 1.07 -8.04
CA THR A 111 -6.91 2.17 -8.05
C THR A 111 -8.36 1.71 -8.12
N HIS A 112 -8.59 0.45 -8.49
CA HIS A 112 -9.92 -0.12 -8.73
C HIS A 112 -10.05 -1.44 -7.96
N VAL A 113 -11.20 -1.68 -7.35
CA VAL A 113 -11.56 -2.98 -6.77
C VAL A 113 -13.00 -3.32 -7.13
N THR A 114 -13.23 -4.57 -7.50
CA THR A 114 -14.57 -5.14 -7.63
C THR A 114 -14.81 -6.22 -6.60
N PHE A 115 -16.03 -6.32 -6.08
CA PHE A 115 -16.47 -7.43 -5.25
C PHE A 115 -17.97 -7.64 -5.42
N ARG A 116 -18.45 -8.86 -5.15
CA ARG A 116 -19.85 -9.26 -5.32
C ARG A 116 -20.54 -9.44 -3.97
N PHE A 117 -21.76 -8.95 -3.84
CA PHE A 117 -22.68 -9.33 -2.76
C PHE A 117 -23.64 -10.42 -3.23
N PRO A 118 -23.64 -11.62 -2.62
CA PRO A 118 -24.59 -12.67 -2.97
C PRO A 118 -26.03 -12.32 -2.59
N ASP A 119 -26.24 -11.46 -1.58
CA ASP A 119 -27.56 -10.99 -1.14
C ASP A 119 -27.81 -9.53 -1.57
N SER A 120 -28.97 -9.26 -2.17
CA SER A 120 -29.27 -8.01 -2.89
C SER A 120 -29.52 -6.78 -2.00
N GLU A 121 -29.71 -6.93 -0.69
CA GLU A 121 -30.11 -5.82 0.21
C GLU A 121 -28.97 -4.82 0.49
N ILE A 122 -27.70 -5.19 0.26
CA ILE A 122 -26.52 -4.34 0.51
C ILE A 122 -25.79 -4.02 -0.81
N THR A 123 -26.53 -3.53 -1.81
CA THR A 123 -25.96 -3.22 -3.14
C THR A 123 -26.00 -1.74 -3.50
N GLN A 124 -26.62 -0.90 -2.67
CA GLN A 124 -26.70 0.53 -2.96
C GLN A 124 -25.36 1.23 -2.71
N PRO A 125 -24.74 1.87 -3.72
CA PRO A 125 -23.46 2.57 -3.56
C PRO A 125 -23.47 3.62 -2.45
N SER A 126 -24.59 4.30 -2.25
CA SER A 126 -24.74 5.30 -1.19
C SER A 126 -24.68 4.72 0.22
N VAL A 127 -25.23 3.51 0.41
CA VAL A 127 -25.14 2.80 1.69
C VAL A 127 -23.69 2.41 1.97
N LEU A 128 -22.96 1.93 0.96
CA LEU A 128 -21.54 1.58 1.07
C LEU A 128 -20.67 2.81 1.34
N ALA A 129 -20.92 3.93 0.66
CA ALA A 129 -20.26 5.20 0.94
C ALA A 129 -20.46 5.65 2.39
N ILE A 130 -21.67 5.51 2.94
CA ILE A 130 -21.97 5.81 4.36
C ILE A 130 -21.21 4.86 5.30
N GLN A 131 -21.19 3.56 5.02
CA GLN A 131 -20.48 2.56 5.83
C GLN A 131 -18.97 2.82 5.82
N PHE A 132 -18.39 3.05 4.65
CA PHE A 132 -16.97 3.36 4.52
C PHE A 132 -16.62 4.66 5.24
N ARG A 133 -17.46 5.70 5.15
CA ARG A 133 -17.30 6.94 5.94
C ARG A 133 -17.31 6.68 7.44
N LYS A 134 -18.17 5.80 7.94
CA LYS A 134 -18.20 5.39 9.36
C LYS A 134 -16.92 4.65 9.74
N PHE A 135 -16.46 3.74 8.89
CA PHE A 135 -15.19 3.02 9.07
C PHE A 135 -14.01 3.98 9.21
N LEU A 136 -13.85 4.94 8.28
CA LEU A 136 -12.78 5.94 8.34
C LEU A 136 -12.84 6.74 9.64
N LYS A 137 -14.00 7.28 10.02
CA LYS A 137 -14.16 8.02 11.29
C LYS A 137 -13.70 7.20 12.50
N ALA A 138 -14.12 5.94 12.58
CA ALA A 138 -13.76 5.06 13.70
C ALA A 138 -12.26 4.75 13.70
N ARG A 139 -11.66 4.46 12.53
CA ARG A 139 -10.24 4.16 12.39
C ARG A 139 -9.36 5.34 12.81
N PHE A 140 -9.66 6.54 12.31
CA PHE A 140 -8.88 7.74 12.62
C PHE A 140 -9.07 8.20 14.07
N GLU A 141 -10.25 8.02 14.65
CA GLU A 141 -10.45 8.33 16.07
C GLU A 141 -9.64 7.40 16.99
N ARG A 142 -9.48 6.12 16.61
CA ARG A 142 -8.58 5.19 17.32
C ARG A 142 -7.11 5.63 17.22
N LEU A 143 -6.65 5.97 16.01
CA LEU A 143 -5.28 6.47 15.79
C LEU A 143 -5.00 7.74 16.62
N ARG A 144 -5.94 8.69 16.61
CA ARG A 144 -5.86 9.92 17.40
C ARG A 144 -5.75 9.63 18.89
N LYS A 145 -6.53 8.68 19.42
CA LYS A 145 -6.49 8.31 20.84
C LYS A 145 -5.22 7.57 21.24
N GLY A 146 -4.69 6.70 20.38
CA GLY A 146 -3.44 5.98 20.63
C GLY A 146 -2.23 6.90 20.75
N MET A 147 -2.08 7.88 19.85
CA MET A 147 -0.90 8.76 19.83
C MET A 147 -0.90 9.85 20.90
N VAL A 148 -2.08 10.34 21.31
CA VAL A 148 -2.18 11.33 22.41
C VAL A 148 -1.69 10.74 23.74
N GLY A 149 -1.63 9.42 23.87
CA GLY A 149 -1.06 8.73 25.04
C GLY A 149 0.47 8.67 25.07
N GLU A 150 1.15 8.81 23.92
CA GLU A 150 2.60 8.53 23.82
C GLU A 150 3.46 9.74 23.39
N MET A 151 2.95 10.68 22.60
CA MET A 151 3.72 11.85 22.14
C MET A 151 2.84 13.11 22.17
N GLY A 152 3.17 14.06 23.05
CA GLY A 152 2.33 15.22 23.35
C GLY A 152 1.92 16.08 22.13
N GLY A 153 0.66 16.56 22.15
CA GLY A 153 0.13 17.78 21.52
C GLY A 153 0.25 17.99 20.01
N THR A 154 1.47 18.09 19.47
CA THR A 154 1.77 18.68 18.15
C THR A 154 1.45 17.73 16.98
N VAL A 155 1.52 16.41 17.18
CA VAL A 155 1.24 15.40 16.14
C VAL A 155 -0.25 15.32 15.78
N ALA A 156 -1.15 15.75 16.68
CA ALA A 156 -2.61 15.65 16.49
C ALA A 156 -3.15 16.44 15.27
N HIS A 157 -2.43 17.46 14.79
CA HIS A 157 -2.85 18.28 13.65
C HIS A 157 -2.71 17.58 12.30
N LEU A 158 -1.79 16.61 12.18
CA LEU A 158 -1.57 15.86 10.94
C LEU A 158 -2.75 14.93 10.64
N TYR A 159 -3.45 14.43 11.66
CA TYR A 159 -4.50 13.41 11.52
C TYR A 159 -5.93 13.93 11.41
N ARG A 160 -6.13 15.21 11.06
CA ARG A 160 -7.48 15.80 10.96
C ARG A 160 -8.15 15.40 9.65
N LEU A 161 -9.14 14.51 9.77
CA LEU A 161 -10.04 14.14 8.66
C LEU A 161 -11.09 15.23 8.43
N LYS A 162 -11.10 15.83 7.24
CA LYS A 162 -12.10 16.83 6.82
C LYS A 162 -12.98 16.26 5.71
N TRP A 163 -14.24 16.69 5.67
CA TRP A 163 -15.21 16.26 4.66
C TRP A 163 -15.61 17.42 3.77
N ARG A 164 -15.89 17.15 2.50
CA ARG A 164 -16.57 18.12 1.64
C ARG A 164 -18.01 18.29 2.12
N TRP A 165 -18.55 19.50 2.01
CA TRP A 165 -19.90 19.82 2.49
C TRP A 165 -21.00 19.17 1.62
N TRP A 166 -20.66 18.82 0.37
CA TRP A 166 -21.57 18.19 -0.57
C TRP A 166 -20.83 17.19 -1.48
N PRO A 167 -20.60 15.95 -1.01
CA PRO A 167 -20.16 14.87 -1.88
C PRO A 167 -21.36 14.27 -2.64
N PRO A 168 -21.14 13.73 -3.85
CA PRO A 168 -22.09 12.80 -4.47
C PRO A 168 -22.50 11.67 -3.51
N PRO A 169 -23.76 11.22 -3.54
CA PRO A 169 -24.29 10.27 -2.54
C PRO A 169 -23.59 8.90 -2.56
N ASP A 170 -23.04 8.53 -3.71
CA ASP A 170 -22.29 7.32 -4.05
C ASP A 170 -20.77 7.49 -3.88
N SER A 171 -20.34 8.55 -3.17
CA SER A 171 -18.92 8.85 -3.00
C SER A 171 -18.57 9.28 -1.59
N VAL A 172 -17.30 9.14 -1.26
CA VAL A 172 -16.69 9.61 -0.03
C VAL A 172 -15.55 10.56 -0.41
N VAL A 173 -15.76 11.85 -0.13
CA VAL A 173 -14.77 12.90 -0.39
C VAL A 173 -14.21 13.43 0.93
N PHE A 174 -12.90 13.30 1.12
CA PHE A 174 -12.23 13.70 2.35
C PHE A 174 -10.82 14.21 2.10
N ARG A 175 -10.21 14.82 3.12
CA ARG A 175 -8.76 15.11 3.11
C ARG A 175 -8.17 14.89 4.50
N PHE A 176 -6.88 14.58 4.52
CA PHE A 176 -6.09 14.37 5.71
C PHE A 176 -5.13 15.54 5.92
N GLY A 177 -5.19 16.23 7.06
CA GLY A 177 -4.24 17.31 7.36
C GLY A 177 -4.28 18.48 6.34
N SER A 178 -3.13 18.73 5.69
CA SER A 178 -2.91 19.73 4.64
C SER A 178 -2.99 19.16 3.22
N SER A 179 -3.27 17.87 3.06
CA SER A 179 -3.30 17.18 1.77
C SER A 179 -4.42 17.64 0.84
N SER A 180 -4.31 17.21 -0.43
CA SER A 180 -5.35 17.23 -1.47
C SER A 180 -6.67 16.61 -1.00
N TRP A 181 -7.74 16.94 -1.72
CA TRP A 181 -9.03 16.28 -1.54
C TRP A 181 -9.03 14.97 -2.30
N GLU A 182 -9.30 13.89 -1.56
CA GLU A 182 -9.40 12.53 -2.05
C GLU A 182 -10.86 12.18 -2.30
N THR A 183 -11.13 11.48 -3.40
CA THR A 183 -12.47 11.03 -3.76
C THR A 183 -12.45 9.53 -3.98
N ILE A 184 -13.25 8.80 -3.19
CA ILE A 184 -13.56 7.39 -3.40
C ILE A 184 -15.00 7.31 -3.91
N ARG A 185 -15.23 6.61 -5.02
CA ARG A 185 -16.57 6.41 -5.59
C ARG A 185 -16.94 4.95 -5.59
N PHE A 186 -18.23 4.71 -5.43
CA PHE A 186 -18.85 3.40 -5.40
C PHE A 186 -19.83 3.35 -6.58
N GLU A 187 -19.74 2.31 -7.39
CA GLU A 187 -20.58 2.16 -8.58
C GLU A 187 -21.09 0.73 -8.66
N VAL A 188 -22.35 0.55 -9.06
CA VAL A 188 -22.85 -0.77 -9.46
C VAL A 188 -22.48 -0.95 -10.93
N LEU A 189 -21.84 -2.07 -11.26
CA LEU A 189 -21.56 -2.36 -12.66
C LEU A 189 -22.87 -2.71 -13.37
N ALA A 190 -23.23 -1.92 -14.40
CA ALA A 190 -24.54 -2.02 -15.06
C ALA A 190 -24.87 -3.41 -15.62
N SER A 191 -23.87 -4.26 -15.86
CA SER A 191 -24.04 -5.66 -16.29
C SER A 191 -24.37 -6.64 -15.16
N ASP A 192 -24.11 -6.29 -13.90
CA ASP A 192 -24.34 -7.13 -12.72
C ASP A 192 -24.73 -6.26 -11.51
N SER A 193 -26.01 -6.27 -11.13
CA SER A 193 -26.54 -5.49 -10.00
C SER A 193 -25.95 -5.87 -8.63
N HIS A 194 -25.12 -6.91 -8.58
CA HIS A 194 -24.50 -7.43 -7.37
C HIS A 194 -23.00 -7.13 -7.29
N THR A 195 -22.39 -6.69 -8.39
CA THR A 195 -20.97 -6.36 -8.42
C THR A 195 -20.78 -4.86 -8.17
N ILE A 196 -20.06 -4.56 -7.10
CA ILE A 196 -19.68 -3.21 -6.72
C ILE A 196 -18.28 -2.94 -7.22
N HIS A 197 -18.12 -1.80 -7.87
CA HIS A 197 -16.86 -1.22 -8.25
C HIS A 197 -16.54 -0.05 -7.30
N VAL A 198 -15.32 -0.03 -6.78
CA VAL A 198 -14.80 1.07 -5.98
C VAL A 198 -13.53 1.59 -6.64
N PHE A 199 -13.48 2.89 -6.90
CA PHE A 199 -12.29 3.54 -7.45
C PHE A 199 -11.97 4.86 -6.75
N PHE A 200 -10.74 5.33 -6.96
CA PHE A 200 -10.27 6.61 -6.42
C PHE A 200 -9.44 7.40 -7.43
N ASP A 201 -9.63 8.72 -7.42
CA ASP A 201 -9.20 9.63 -8.49
C ASP A 201 -7.71 10.05 -8.39
N ASP A 202 -7.04 9.85 -7.26
CA ASP A 202 -5.69 10.39 -7.02
C ASP A 202 -4.75 9.35 -6.38
N THR A 203 -3.54 9.22 -6.95
CA THR A 203 -2.48 8.28 -6.55
C THR A 203 -1.46 8.90 -5.61
N THR A 204 -1.57 10.19 -5.30
CA THR A 204 -0.50 10.92 -4.64
C THR A 204 -0.36 10.63 -3.15
N ILE A 205 -1.33 9.97 -2.50
CA ILE A 205 -1.30 9.78 -1.04
C ILE A 205 -1.66 8.35 -0.61
N PHE A 206 -0.65 7.69 -0.05
CA PHE A 206 -0.69 6.44 0.71
C PHE A 206 -1.61 6.55 1.95
N PRO A 207 -2.33 5.51 2.46
CA PRO A 207 -2.41 4.11 2.03
C PRO A 207 -3.86 3.68 1.68
N PHE A 208 -4.47 4.22 0.62
CA PHE A 208 -5.90 3.98 0.33
C PHE A 208 -6.28 2.55 -0.05
N PRO A 209 -5.52 1.80 -0.88
CA PRO A 209 -5.81 0.40 -1.14
C PRO A 209 -5.92 -0.43 0.14
N ASN A 210 -5.04 -0.18 1.11
CA ASN A 210 -5.04 -0.89 2.39
C ASN A 210 -6.26 -0.52 3.25
N LEU A 211 -6.65 0.76 3.29
CA LEU A 211 -7.85 1.19 4.02
C LEU A 211 -9.12 0.58 3.42
N ILE A 212 -9.21 0.53 2.09
CA ILE A 212 -10.33 -0.11 1.40
C ILE A 212 -10.29 -1.62 1.64
N ALA A 213 -9.12 -2.28 1.57
CA ALA A 213 -8.98 -3.71 1.87
C ALA A 213 -9.37 -4.06 3.32
N GLU A 214 -8.91 -3.28 4.31
CA GLU A 214 -9.31 -3.41 5.72
C GLU A 214 -10.83 -3.27 5.87
N TRP A 215 -11.44 -2.28 5.21
CA TRP A 215 -12.87 -2.07 5.25
C TRP A 215 -13.65 -3.21 4.58
N ILE A 216 -13.21 -3.67 3.41
CA ILE A 216 -13.80 -4.80 2.68
C ILE A 216 -13.86 -6.04 3.58
N LYS A 217 -12.80 -6.32 4.37
CA LYS A 217 -12.79 -7.42 5.35
C LYS A 217 -13.88 -7.29 6.45
N THR A 218 -14.44 -6.11 6.65
CA THR A 218 -15.55 -5.88 7.61
C THR A 218 -16.93 -6.09 6.99
N LEU A 219 -17.03 -6.24 5.67
CA LEU A 219 -18.30 -6.42 4.97
C LEU A 219 -18.73 -7.89 5.02
N PRO A 220 -19.95 -8.18 5.49
CA PRO A 220 -20.43 -9.56 5.59
C PRO A 220 -20.75 -10.13 4.20
N GLY A 221 -20.34 -11.38 3.97
CA GLY A 221 -20.81 -12.17 2.83
C GLY A 221 -20.26 -11.79 1.45
N ILE A 222 -19.36 -10.83 1.34
CA ILE A 222 -18.75 -10.46 0.05
C ILE A 222 -17.94 -11.60 -0.56
N GLN A 223 -17.90 -11.65 -1.89
CA GLN A 223 -17.17 -12.66 -2.66
C GLN A 223 -16.45 -12.00 -3.84
N ASP A 224 -15.61 -12.77 -4.53
CA ASP A 224 -15.04 -12.38 -5.84
C ASP A 224 -14.29 -11.04 -5.81
N ILE A 225 -13.49 -10.82 -4.76
CA ILE A 225 -12.71 -9.59 -4.59
C ILE A 225 -11.57 -9.58 -5.63
N ARG A 226 -11.55 -8.58 -6.49
CA ARG A 226 -10.53 -8.41 -7.54
C ARG A 226 -10.02 -6.99 -7.54
N TRP A 227 -8.70 -6.84 -7.55
CA TRP A 227 -8.03 -5.55 -7.62
C TRP A 227 -7.46 -5.31 -9.01
N TYR A 228 -7.54 -4.08 -9.48
CA TYR A 228 -7.04 -3.65 -10.79
C TYR A 228 -6.23 -2.37 -10.64
N THR A 229 -5.25 -2.23 -11.52
CA THR A 229 -4.61 -0.95 -11.80
C THR A 229 -5.52 -0.11 -12.70
N GLN A 230 -5.24 1.19 -12.81
CA GLN A 230 -5.94 2.06 -13.77
C GLN A 230 -5.94 1.46 -15.18
N LYS A 231 -4.75 1.02 -15.62
CA LYS A 231 -4.58 0.40 -16.94
C LYS A 231 -5.36 -0.92 -17.03
N GLY A 232 -5.20 -1.82 -16.06
CA GLY A 232 -5.87 -3.12 -16.03
C GLY A 232 -7.40 -3.04 -16.07
N TRP A 233 -7.97 -2.01 -15.42
CA TRP A 233 -9.39 -1.68 -15.52
C TRP A 233 -9.78 -1.24 -16.95
N THR A 234 -9.06 -0.27 -17.51
CA THR A 234 -9.36 0.26 -18.86
C THR A 234 -9.16 -0.76 -20.00
N THR A 235 -8.27 -1.73 -19.82
CA THR A 235 -7.95 -2.76 -20.84
C THR A 235 -8.70 -4.08 -20.64
N THR A 236 -9.68 -4.12 -19.73
CA THR A 236 -10.73 -5.17 -19.61
C THR A 236 -10.32 -6.60 -19.23
N GLY A 237 -9.27 -6.84 -18.43
CA GLY A 237 -9.08 -8.21 -17.94
C GLY A 237 -7.89 -8.60 -17.08
N THR A 238 -6.90 -7.73 -16.87
CA THR A 238 -5.75 -8.08 -16.03
C THR A 238 -6.05 -7.69 -14.58
N TRP A 239 -6.65 -8.61 -13.82
CA TRP A 239 -6.78 -8.46 -12.37
C TRP A 239 -5.57 -9.08 -11.67
N HIS A 240 -5.19 -8.49 -10.54
CA HIS A 240 -4.20 -9.10 -9.66
C HIS A 240 -4.92 -9.97 -8.63
N ALA A 241 -4.49 -11.22 -8.48
CA ALA A 241 -4.99 -12.07 -7.42
C ALA A 241 -4.77 -11.39 -6.06
N SER A 242 -5.86 -11.25 -5.31
CA SER A 242 -5.85 -10.73 -3.96
C SER A 242 -5.24 -11.80 -3.03
N TYR A 243 -3.96 -11.64 -2.68
CA TYR A 243 -3.41 -12.29 -1.48
C TYR A 243 -3.77 -11.40 -0.29
N TYR A 244 -4.92 -11.67 0.35
CA TYR A 244 -5.35 -11.01 1.59
C TYR A 244 -5.95 -11.99 2.58
#